data_AF-A0A2E4BGU1-F1
#
_entry.id   AF-A0A2E4BGU1-F1
#
_cell.length_a   1.000
_cell.length_b   1.000
_cell.length_c   1.000
_cell.angle_alpha   90.00
_cell.angle_beta   90.00
_cell.angle_gamma   90.00
#
_symmetry.space_group_name_H-M   'P 1'
#
loop_
_entity.id
_entity.type
_entity.pdbx_description
1 polymer ?
#
loop_
_entity_poly.entity_id
_entity_poly.type
_entity_poly.pdbx_seq_one_letter_code
_entity_poly.pdbx_strand_id
1 'polypeptide(L)' 'MRTLRTAVMGASMVLPGMFLALIIWYVAGKPTTEPLETLICNVIPMISIALGLVFGWLTGGEYEQ' A
#
# COMPACT_ATOMS: atom_id res chain seq x y z
N MET A 1 5.50 -21.23 -5.64
CA MET A 1 6.44 -20.09 -5.40
C MET A 1 5.76 -19.02 -4.56
N ARG A 2 5.68 -19.24 -3.24
CA ARG A 2 4.98 -18.37 -2.29
C ARG A 2 5.51 -16.94 -2.30
N THR A 3 6.82 -16.76 -2.19
CA THR A 3 7.51 -15.46 -2.09
C THR A 3 7.37 -14.58 -3.33
N LEU A 4 7.44 -15.16 -4.53
CA LEU A 4 7.26 -14.41 -5.78
C LEU A 4 5.85 -13.82 -5.83
N ARG A 5 4.84 -14.62 -5.51
CA ARG A 5 3.44 -14.16 -5.53
C ARG A 5 3.17 -13.10 -4.46
N THR A 6 3.74 -13.25 -3.26
CA THR A 6 3.61 -12.23 -2.21
C THR A 6 4.23 -10.91 -2.65
N ALA A 7 5.41 -10.95 -3.29
CA ALA A 7 6.07 -9.77 -3.82
C ALA A 7 5.23 -9.08 -4.91
N VAL A 8 4.62 -9.85 -5.82
CA VAL A 8 3.74 -9.31 -6.87
C VAL A 8 2.48 -8.66 -6.26
N MET A 9 1.87 -9.28 -5.25
CA MET A 9 0.73 -8.70 -4.52
C MET A 9 1.10 -7.42 -3.75
N GLY A 10 2.27 -7.38 -3.12
CA GLY A 10 2.77 -6.16 -2.47
C GLY A 10 3.04 -5.04 -3.47
N ALA A 11 3.67 -5.36 -4.60
CA ALA A 11 3.99 -4.39 -5.65
C ALA A 11 2.72 -3.84 -6.33
N SER A 12 1.69 -4.67 -6.56
CA SER A 12 0.43 -4.21 -7.15
C SER A 12 -0.33 -3.25 -6.22
N MET A 13 -0.08 -3.29 -4.91
CA MET A 13 -0.68 -2.38 -3.92
C MET A 13 -0.05 -0.98 -3.86
N VAL A 14 1.02 -0.72 -4.62
CA VAL A 14 1.60 0.62 -4.77
C VAL A 14 0.60 1.59 -5.41
N LEU A 15 0.02 1.22 -6.56
CA LEU A 15 -0.93 2.06 -7.29
C LEU A 15 -2.19 2.42 -6.48
N PRO A 16 -2.93 1.47 -5.86
CA PRO A 16 -4.08 1.81 -5.04
C PRO A 16 -3.70 2.60 -3.79
N GLY A 17 -2.53 2.34 -3.19
CA GLY A 17 -2.02 3.11 -2.06
C GLY A 17 -1.73 4.56 -2.42
N MET A 18 -1.09 4.80 -3.55
CA MET A 18 -0.82 6.14 -4.09
C MET A 18 -2.12 6.89 -4.45
N PHE A 19 -3.08 6.19 -5.05
CA PHE A 19 -4.37 6.77 -5.40
C PHE A 19 -5.18 7.17 -4.15
N LEU A 20 -5.18 6.31 -3.13
CA LEU A 20 -5.84 6.59 -1.85
C LEU A 20 -5.18 7.77 -1.12
N ALA A 21 -3.84 7.83 -1.10
CA ALA A 21 -3.10 8.96 -0.56
C ALA A 21 -3.48 10.27 -1.26
N LEU A 22 -3.59 10.27 -2.58
CA LEU A 22 -4.01 11.44 -3.36
C LEU A 22 -5.42 11.89 -2.98
N ILE A 23 -6.39 10.98 -2.84
CA ILE A 23 -7.75 11.32 -2.41
C ILE A 23 -7.73 11.98 -1.02
N ILE A 24 -7.02 11.38 -0.07
CA ILE A 24 -6.94 11.89 1.31
C ILE A 24 -6.27 13.27 1.33
N TRP A 25 -5.22 13.46 0.54
CA TRP A 25 -4.55 14.75 0.42
C TRP A 25 -5.48 15.85 -0.11
N TYR A 26 -6.29 15.54 -1.14
CA TYR A 26 -7.29 16.48 -1.65
C TYR A 26 -8.37 16.80 -0.62
N VAL A 27 -8.89 15.79 0.08
CA VAL A 27 -9.94 15.97 1.10
C VAL A 27 -9.41 16.74 2.32
N ALA A 28 -8.13 16.57 2.66
CA ALA A 28 -7.47 17.29 3.74
C ALA A 28 -7.13 18.76 3.40
N GLY A 29 -7.51 19.25 2.22
CA GLY A 29 -7.24 20.62 1.80
C GLY A 29 -5.83 20.86 1.29
N LYS A 30 -5.15 19.80 0.82
CA LYS A 30 -3.79 19.85 0.25
C LYS A 30 -2.76 20.44 1.23
N PRO A 31 -2.63 19.86 2.44
CA PRO A 31 -1.66 20.34 3.41
C PRO A 31 -0.25 20.19 2.83
N THR A 32 0.57 21.24 3.01
CA THR A 32 1.99 21.23 2.68
C THR A 32 2.90 21.37 3.90
N THR A 33 2.30 21.21 5.08
CA THR A 33 2.97 21.39 6.36
C THR A 33 3.23 20.03 6.98
N GLU A 34 4.45 19.86 7.48
CA GLU A 34 4.80 18.70 8.29
C GLU A 34 4.07 18.73 9.64
N PRO A 35 3.65 17.57 10.18
CA PRO A 35 3.94 16.20 9.70
C PRO A 35 2.87 15.63 8.75
N LEU A 36 1.88 16.43 8.36
CA LEU A 36 0.67 15.94 7.70
C LEU A 36 0.94 15.51 6.24
N GLU A 37 1.83 16.23 5.54
CA GLU A 37 2.26 15.87 4.19
C GLU A 37 3.00 14.52 4.20
N THR A 38 4.02 14.35 5.06
CA THR A 38 4.73 13.07 5.20
C THR A 38 3.81 11.91 5.58
N LEU A 39 2.85 12.13 6.47
CA LEU A 39 1.90 11.08 6.85
C LEU A 39 1.06 10.62 5.64
N ILE A 40 0.47 11.56 4.91
CA ILE A 40 -0.44 11.22 3.81
C ILE A 40 0.32 10.67 2.61
N CYS A 41 1.43 11.29 2.21
CA CYS A 41 2.12 10.96 0.97
C CYS A 41 3.10 9.78 1.11
N ASN A 42 3.57 9.45 2.32
CA ASN A 42 4.55 8.37 2.52
C ASN A 42 3.99 7.22 3.37
N VAL A 43 3.38 7.51 4.52
CA VAL A 43 2.94 6.46 5.45
C VAL A 43 1.77 5.68 4.87
N ILE A 44 0.79 6.37 4.26
CA ILE A 44 -0.38 5.70 3.68
C ILE A 44 0.01 4.75 2.54
N PRO A 45 0.82 5.14 1.53
CA PRO A 45 1.29 4.20 0.51
C PRO A 45 2.15 3.06 1.08
N MET A 46 3.02 3.33 2.06
CA MET A 46 3.82 2.27 2.69
C MET A 46 2.96 1.23 3.41
N ILE A 47 1.93 1.65 4.14
CA ILE A 47 0.99 0.74 4.80
C ILE A 47 0.22 -0.08 3.76
N SER A 48 -0.21 0.52 2.66
CA SER A 48 -0.87 -0.20 1.56
C SER A 48 -0.02 -1.35 1.03
N ILE A 49 1.28 -1.08 0.77
CA ILE A 49 2.23 -2.10 0.30
C ILE A 49 2.42 -3.19 1.37
N ALA A 50 2.60 -2.80 2.64
CA ALA A 50 2.76 -3.74 3.74
C ALA A 50 1.54 -4.67 3.88
N LEU A 51 0.33 -4.12 3.77
CA LEU A 51 -0.90 -4.90 3.75
C LEU A 51 -0.94 -5.86 2.56
N GLY A 52 -0.56 -5.42 1.36
CA GLY A 52 -0.44 -6.29 0.17
C GLY A 52 0.51 -7.46 0.38
N LEU A 53 1.65 -7.23 1.04
CA LEU A 53 2.60 -8.28 1.41
C LEU A 53 2.02 -9.25 2.43
N VAL A 54 1.35 -8.74 3.48
CA VAL A 54 0.71 -9.57 4.52
C VAL A 54 -0.39 -10.43 3.91
N PHE A 55 -1.30 -9.84 3.13
CA PHE A 55 -2.36 -10.59 2.45
C PHE A 55 -1.80 -11.62 1.49
N GLY A 56 -0.81 -11.25 0.67
CA GLY A 56 -0.14 -12.18 -0.23
C GLY A 56 0.52 -13.35 0.52
N TRP A 57 1.05 -13.13 1.73
CA TRP A 57 1.65 -14.17 2.56
C TRP A 57 0.64 -15.12 3.18
N LEU A 58 -0.51 -14.59 3.61
CA LEU A 58 -1.61 -15.36 4.18
C LEU A 58 -2.33 -16.22 3.11
N THR A 59 -2.58 -15.68 1.92
CA THR A 59 -3.29 -16.38 0.83
C THR A 59 -2.37 -17.13 -0.14
N GLY A 60 -1.06 -16.87 -0.07
CA GLY A 60 -0.07 -17.41 -1.01
C GLY A 60 0.13 -18.92 -1.00
N GLY A 61 -0.42 -19.64 0.00
CA GLY A 61 -0.41 -21.11 0.08
C GLY A 61 -1.58 -21.80 -0.65
N GLU A 62 -2.59 -21.05 -1.10
CA GLU A 62 -3.84 -21.63 -1.65
C GLU A 62 -3.71 -22.20 -3.07
N TYR A 63 -2.53 -22.11 -3.69
CA TYR A 63 -2.29 -22.66 -5.04
C TYR A 63 -1.06 -23.58 -5.07
N GLU A 64 -0.67 -24.13 -3.92
CA GLU A 64 0.26 -25.27 -3.82
C GLU A 64 -0.52 -26.61 -3.85
N GLN A 65 -1.54 -26.70 -4.71
CA GLN A 65 -2.22 -27.95 -5.06
C GLN A 65 -1.57 -28.57 -6.30
#